data_AF-A0AAU0QFE5-F1
#
_entry.id   AF-A0AAU0QFE5-F1
#
_cell.length_a   1.000
_cell.length_b   1.000
_cell.length_c   1.000
_cell.angle_alpha   90.00
_cell.angle_beta   90.00
_cell.angle_gamma   90.00
#
_symmetry.space_group_name_H-M   'P 1'
#
loop_
_entity.id
_entity.type
_entity.pdbx_description
1 polymer ?
#
loop_
_entity_poly.entity_id
_entity_poly.type
_entity_poly.pdbx_seq_one_letter_code
_entity_poly.pdbx_strand_id
1 'polypeptide(L)'
;MNTDSAFPSRLLDGPRGRRFALEYALASEATTGASTHSLFSLAHGFTPFTPESGELAADILALLPLAPVTPELLRRCLISTTEAAAYWQEPDTPDLLAATAPVRRALERVARHLGDSPHFRSWWAPRDVRSQEQWVVDWEDRGFPPPLPENLSPLVAWRATTLEREERAAREKPRDPRASYGDCWWSIPHFDTPATMPPCFDGTPSGLYYVEDSLGWARARTRRAVYPPVSSPLNLYRIDSAEDWASLCSRFPLEVTAITRHDWYRTTGRDGRWVIPDWAQVARHYHAVRLTLAGYLSGAGTAIPVEKDTASVIAGWHPDQTYWFTPLLRYHGKAVSWESNDSGWTALSGDAGTPDKSGSNGS
;
A
#
# COMPACT_ATOMS: atom_id res chain seq x y z
N MET A 1 19.57 19.80 -5.65
CA MET A 1 18.80 20.22 -4.45
C MET A 1 18.92 19.11 -3.43
N ASN A 2 19.26 19.44 -2.19
CA ASN A 2 19.55 18.47 -1.13
C ASN A 2 18.26 17.68 -0.83
N THR A 3 18.19 16.41 -1.22
CA THR A 3 16.99 15.57 -1.11
C THR A 3 16.57 15.26 0.33
N ASP A 4 17.45 15.56 1.30
CA ASP A 4 17.23 15.25 2.73
C ASP A 4 16.34 16.27 3.47
N SER A 5 16.27 17.54 3.05
CA SER A 5 15.52 18.56 3.83
C SER A 5 14.00 18.47 3.67
N ALA A 6 13.52 17.88 2.57
CA ALA A 6 12.09 17.68 2.30
C ALA A 6 11.56 16.34 2.83
N PHE A 7 12.42 15.52 3.45
CA PHE A 7 12.06 14.18 3.89
C PHE A 7 10.97 14.17 4.97
N PRO A 8 11.09 14.94 6.09
CA PRO A 8 10.11 14.86 7.16
C PRO A 8 8.73 15.37 6.72
N SER A 9 8.69 16.41 5.89
CA SER A 9 7.44 16.91 5.33
C SER A 9 6.79 15.88 4.43
N ARG A 10 7.56 15.26 3.52
CA ARG A 10 7.03 14.26 2.58
C ARG A 10 6.47 13.02 3.27
N LEU A 11 7.11 12.56 4.34
CA LEU A 11 6.57 11.45 5.13
C LEU A 11 5.20 11.81 5.73
N LEU A 12 4.97 13.06 6.11
CA LEU A 12 3.76 13.47 6.83
C LEU A 12 2.65 14.05 5.91
N ASP A 13 2.88 14.10 4.60
CA ASP A 13 1.92 14.62 3.62
C ASP A 13 0.64 13.78 3.58
N GLY A 14 0.79 12.45 3.55
CA GLY A 14 -0.31 11.49 3.49
C GLY A 14 -0.72 10.91 4.85
N PRO A 15 -1.94 10.36 4.99
CA PRO A 15 -2.41 9.73 6.23
C PRO A 15 -1.56 8.52 6.60
N ARG A 16 -1.13 7.68 5.64
CA ARG A 16 -0.32 6.49 5.95
C ARG A 16 1.03 6.84 6.56
N GLY A 17 1.71 7.87 6.07
CA GLY A 17 2.99 8.28 6.64
C GLY A 17 2.87 8.98 8.00
N ARG A 18 1.78 9.72 8.23
CA ARG A 18 1.44 10.21 9.59
C ARG A 18 1.13 9.05 10.54
N ARG A 19 0.36 8.06 10.08
CA ARG A 19 0.05 6.84 10.83
C ARG A 19 1.34 6.09 11.18
N PHE A 20 2.24 5.90 10.21
CA PHE A 20 3.53 5.27 10.44
C PHE A 20 4.38 5.99 11.49
N ALA A 21 4.45 7.33 11.45
CA ALA A 21 5.15 8.11 12.46
C ALA A 21 4.48 8.01 13.85
N LEU A 22 3.14 7.98 13.91
CA LEU A 22 2.40 7.78 15.15
C LEU A 22 2.64 6.37 15.74
N GLU A 23 2.57 5.32 14.91
CA GLU A 23 2.87 3.94 15.33
C GLU A 23 4.30 3.79 15.86
N TYR A 24 5.25 4.52 15.28
CA TYR A 24 6.63 4.57 15.79
C TYR A 24 6.71 5.24 17.17
N ALA A 25 5.97 6.33 17.38
CA ALA A 25 5.89 6.97 18.68
C ALA A 25 5.22 6.06 19.73
N LEU A 26 4.10 5.41 19.40
CA LEU A 26 3.43 4.44 20.27
C LEU A 26 4.37 3.31 20.69
N ALA A 27 5.12 2.75 19.74
CA ALA A 27 6.09 1.70 20.04
C ALA A 27 7.30 2.22 20.86
N SER A 28 7.66 3.50 20.72
CA SER A 28 8.68 4.15 21.55
C SER A 28 8.20 4.35 22.99
N GLU A 29 6.93 4.73 23.21
CA GLU A 29 6.30 4.80 24.54
C GLU A 29 6.36 3.44 25.24
N ALA A 30 5.94 2.38 24.54
CA ALA A 30 5.98 1.02 25.06
C ALA A 30 7.41 0.54 25.41
N THR A 31 8.41 0.92 24.62
CA THR A 31 9.80 0.49 24.82
C THR A 31 10.50 1.25 25.95
N THR A 32 10.21 2.55 26.09
CA THR A 32 10.93 3.43 27.04
C THR A 32 10.32 3.46 28.43
N GLY A 33 9.11 2.91 28.60
CA GLY A 33 8.41 2.90 29.88
C GLY A 33 8.01 4.31 30.36
N ALA A 34 8.06 5.31 29.48
CA ALA A 34 7.60 6.66 29.77
C ALA A 34 6.09 6.59 30.08
N SER A 35 5.71 7.01 31.30
CA SER A 35 4.35 7.28 31.77
C SER A 35 3.22 6.48 31.09
N THR A 36 3.05 5.21 31.47
CA THR A 36 1.83 4.39 31.29
C THR A 36 0.85 4.84 30.19
N HIS A 37 1.11 4.46 28.93
CA HIS A 37 0.12 4.38 27.83
C HIS A 37 -0.73 5.64 27.56
N SER A 38 -0.23 6.83 27.89
CA SER A 38 -1.01 8.07 27.73
C SER A 38 -1.31 8.37 26.25
N LEU A 39 -0.33 8.19 25.36
CA LEU A 39 -0.51 8.37 23.92
C LEU A 39 -1.34 7.23 23.34
N PHE A 40 -1.07 5.99 23.76
CA PHE A 40 -1.84 4.82 23.34
C PHE A 40 -3.34 4.95 23.69
N SER A 41 -3.67 5.37 24.92
CA SER A 41 -5.05 5.56 25.37
C SER A 41 -5.79 6.65 24.59
N LEU A 42 -5.09 7.72 24.20
CA LEU A 42 -5.64 8.78 23.36
C LEU A 42 -5.85 8.31 21.92
N ALA A 43 -4.87 7.62 21.33
CA ALA A 43 -4.93 7.16 19.94
C ALA A 43 -6.03 6.11 19.73
N HIS A 44 -6.21 5.18 20.67
CA HIS A 44 -7.16 4.07 20.54
C HIS A 44 -8.51 4.31 21.22
N GLY A 45 -8.83 5.56 21.57
CA GLY A 45 -10.20 5.95 21.94
C GLY A 45 -10.68 5.39 23.29
N PHE A 46 -9.77 5.01 24.19
CA PHE A 46 -10.13 4.79 25.61
C PHE A 46 -10.56 6.10 26.30
N THR A 47 -10.35 7.23 25.62
CA THR A 47 -10.86 8.56 25.96
C THR A 47 -11.65 9.13 24.77
N PRO A 48 -12.76 9.85 24.99
CA PRO A 48 -13.49 10.51 23.91
C PRO A 48 -12.59 11.47 23.14
N PHE A 49 -12.62 11.42 21.81
CA PHE A 49 -11.88 12.36 20.98
C PHE A 49 -12.51 13.76 21.08
N THR A 50 -11.75 14.71 21.60
CA THR A 50 -12.10 16.13 21.67
C THR A 50 -11.02 16.98 21.00
N PRO A 51 -11.27 18.27 20.67
CA PRO A 51 -10.21 19.15 20.17
C PRO A 51 -8.98 19.19 21.09
N GLU A 52 -9.17 19.10 22.40
CA GLU A 52 -8.11 19.06 23.41
C GLU A 52 -7.26 17.77 23.34
N SER A 53 -7.80 16.67 22.82
CA SER A 53 -7.03 15.42 22.62
C SER A 53 -5.83 15.63 21.70
N GLY A 54 -5.94 16.51 20.70
CA GLY A 54 -4.84 16.83 19.79
C GLY A 54 -3.69 17.58 20.46
N GLU A 55 -4.00 18.56 21.30
CA GLU A 55 -2.98 19.32 22.06
C GLU A 55 -2.29 18.42 23.09
N LEU A 56 -3.06 17.62 23.83
CA LEU A 56 -2.50 16.68 24.81
C LEU A 56 -1.59 15.64 24.14
N ALA A 57 -2.01 15.06 23.02
CA ALA A 57 -1.19 14.12 22.27
C ALA A 57 0.09 14.78 21.76
N ALA A 58 0.03 16.05 21.31
CA ALA A 58 1.20 16.80 20.88
C ALA A 58 2.19 17.06 22.02
N ASP A 59 1.70 17.42 23.21
CA ASP A 59 2.54 17.60 24.41
C ASP A 59 3.24 16.31 24.82
N ILE A 60 2.53 15.18 24.79
CA ILE A 60 3.12 13.86 25.04
C ILE A 60 4.20 13.55 24.00
N LEU A 61 3.90 13.71 22.70
CA LEU A 61 4.84 13.46 21.61
C LEU A 61 6.10 14.34 21.68
N ALA A 62 5.97 15.59 22.14
CA ALA A 62 7.08 16.52 22.29
C ALA A 62 8.09 16.04 23.35
N LEU A 63 7.59 15.46 24.44
CA LEU A 63 8.42 15.00 25.57
C LEU A 63 8.84 13.54 25.46
N LEU A 64 8.17 12.74 24.62
CA LEU A 64 8.40 11.32 24.49
C LEU A 64 9.84 10.99 24.05
N PRO A 65 10.60 10.19 24.82
CA PRO A 65 11.86 9.63 24.36
C PRO A 65 11.61 8.67 23.20
N LEU A 66 12.26 8.91 22.06
CA LEU A 66 12.12 8.05 20.88
C LEU A 66 13.07 6.87 20.98
N ALA A 67 12.55 5.66 20.76
CA ALA A 67 13.38 4.46 20.75
C ALA A 67 14.40 4.52 19.60
N PRO A 68 15.53 3.78 19.66
CA PRO A 68 16.41 3.60 18.52
C PRO A 68 15.67 2.99 17.33
N VAL A 69 15.93 3.50 16.13
CA VAL A 69 15.31 2.99 14.91
C VAL A 69 15.95 1.65 14.54
N THR A 70 15.21 0.55 14.64
CA THR A 70 15.66 -0.78 14.20
C THR A 70 14.78 -1.33 13.06
N PRO A 71 15.30 -2.24 12.21
CA PRO A 71 14.50 -2.87 11.16
C PRO A 71 13.24 -3.58 11.67
N GLU A 72 13.30 -4.21 12.84
CA GLU A 72 12.17 -4.90 13.48
C GLU A 72 11.06 -3.92 13.87
N LEU A 73 11.46 -2.78 14.46
CA LEU A 73 10.53 -1.73 14.86
C LEU A 73 9.86 -1.11 13.62
N LEU A 74 10.65 -0.80 12.60
CA LEU A 74 10.16 -0.30 11.31
C LEU A 74 9.14 -1.25 10.65
N ARG A 75 9.43 -2.55 10.64
CA ARG A 75 8.48 -3.57 10.13
C ARG A 75 7.18 -3.57 10.92
N ARG A 76 7.23 -3.60 12.26
CA ARG A 76 6.02 -3.61 13.10
C ARG A 76 5.14 -2.37 12.88
N CYS A 77 5.74 -1.19 12.79
CA CYS A 77 5.01 0.05 12.54
C CYS A 77 4.36 0.04 11.15
N LEU A 78 5.05 -0.49 10.13
CA LEU A 78 4.45 -0.57 8.79
C LEU A 78 3.32 -1.59 8.72
N ILE A 79 3.43 -2.76 9.36
CA ILE A 79 2.35 -3.75 9.47
C ILE A 79 1.08 -3.07 10.01
N SER A 80 1.20 -2.41 11.17
CA SER A 80 0.07 -1.73 11.81
C SER A 80 -0.51 -0.62 10.92
N THR A 81 0.35 0.09 10.19
CA THR A 81 -0.06 1.16 9.26
C THR A 81 -0.83 0.61 8.05
N THR A 82 -0.38 -0.53 7.50
CA THR A 82 -1.03 -1.18 6.33
C THR A 82 -2.31 -1.88 6.73
N GLU A 83 -2.37 -2.53 7.89
CA GLU A 83 -3.59 -3.17 8.38
C GLU A 83 -4.72 -2.15 8.60
N ALA A 84 -4.38 -0.94 9.07
CA ALA A 84 -5.34 0.15 9.24
C ALA A 84 -5.79 0.80 7.91
N ALA A 85 -5.27 0.38 6.76
CA ALA A 85 -5.59 0.98 5.47
C ALA A 85 -6.89 0.39 4.88
N ALA A 86 -8.03 0.99 5.23
CA ALA A 86 -9.35 0.61 4.74
C ALA A 86 -10.05 1.78 4.05
N TYR A 87 -9.79 1.99 2.75
CA TYR A 87 -10.29 3.17 2.01
C TYR A 87 -11.77 3.08 1.56
N TRP A 88 -12.53 2.15 2.13
CA TRP A 88 -13.98 1.99 1.95
C TRP A 88 -14.80 2.50 3.14
N GLN A 89 -14.13 3.00 4.18
CA GLN A 89 -14.73 3.57 5.38
C GLN A 89 -14.05 4.90 5.78
N GLU A 90 -14.62 5.58 6.78
CA GLU A 90 -14.04 6.77 7.37
C GLU A 90 -12.68 6.47 8.03
N PRO A 91 -11.76 7.46 8.11
CA PRO A 91 -10.52 7.32 8.86
C PRO A 91 -10.78 6.96 10.32
N ASP A 92 -9.95 6.09 10.89
CA ASP A 92 -10.07 5.66 12.27
C ASP A 92 -9.53 6.72 13.26
N THR A 93 -9.71 6.48 14.56
CA THR A 93 -9.30 7.44 15.60
C THR A 93 -7.82 7.83 15.53
N PRO A 94 -6.85 6.90 15.40
CA PRO A 94 -5.45 7.31 15.25
C PRO A 94 -5.19 8.14 13.98
N ASP A 95 -5.84 7.85 12.85
CA ASP A 95 -5.71 8.65 11.63
C ASP A 95 -6.27 10.08 11.81
N LEU A 96 -7.42 10.20 12.48
CA LEU A 96 -8.04 11.49 12.81
C LEU A 96 -7.15 12.30 13.77
N LEU A 97 -6.61 11.66 14.80
CA LEU A 97 -5.68 12.28 15.75
C LEU A 97 -4.42 12.76 15.03
N ALA A 98 -3.81 11.91 14.21
CA ALA A 98 -2.62 12.22 13.44
C ALA A 98 -2.85 13.33 12.41
N ALA A 99 -4.08 13.55 11.96
CA ALA A 99 -4.44 14.62 11.03
C ALA A 99 -4.57 16.01 11.71
N THR A 100 -4.70 16.09 13.04
CA THR A 100 -4.83 17.37 13.75
C THR A 100 -3.56 18.23 13.63
N ALA A 101 -3.72 19.54 13.55
CA ALA A 101 -2.58 20.45 13.36
C ALA A 101 -1.51 20.37 14.48
N PRO A 102 -1.86 20.27 15.78
CA PRO A 102 -0.88 20.08 16.85
C PRO A 102 -0.07 18.79 16.70
N VAL A 103 -0.74 17.66 16.47
CA VAL A 103 -0.08 16.36 16.34
C VAL A 103 0.79 16.32 15.09
N ARG A 104 0.34 16.87 13.95
CA ARG A 104 1.16 16.96 12.73
C ARG A 104 2.49 17.67 12.97
N ARG A 105 2.48 18.81 13.68
CA ARG A 105 3.70 19.53 14.05
C ARG A 105 4.58 18.71 14.98
N ALA A 106 4.00 18.03 15.97
CA ALA A 106 4.75 17.19 16.90
C ALA A 106 5.39 15.97 16.19
N LEU A 107 4.72 15.38 15.21
CA LEU A 107 5.22 14.26 14.41
C LEU A 107 6.44 14.63 13.55
N GLU A 108 6.70 15.92 13.26
CA GLU A 108 7.89 16.35 12.52
C GLU A 108 9.19 15.90 13.21
N ARG A 109 9.21 15.90 14.56
CA ARG A 109 10.35 15.40 15.34
C ARG A 109 10.55 13.89 15.11
N VAL A 110 9.46 13.12 15.08
CA VAL A 110 9.51 11.67 14.84
C VAL A 110 9.95 11.38 13.42
N ALA A 111 9.41 12.10 12.44
CA ALA A 111 9.79 11.99 11.04
C ALA A 111 11.27 12.34 10.81
N ARG A 112 11.80 13.35 11.51
CA ARG A 112 13.24 13.67 11.49
C ARG A 112 14.08 12.56 12.10
N HIS A 113 13.70 12.05 13.27
CA HIS A 113 14.40 10.92 13.92
C HIS A 113 14.45 9.67 13.05
N LEU A 114 13.33 9.34 12.41
CA LEU A 114 13.25 8.27 11.40
C LEU A 114 14.18 8.57 10.22
N GLY A 115 14.09 9.78 9.65
CA GLY A 115 14.92 10.21 8.53
C GLY A 115 16.41 10.23 8.83
N ASP A 116 16.79 10.44 10.09
CA ASP A 116 18.19 10.44 10.50
C ASP A 116 18.80 9.03 10.51
N SER A 117 17.96 7.99 10.65
CA SER A 117 18.39 6.59 10.72
C SER A 117 18.83 6.02 9.36
N PRO A 118 20.00 5.37 9.28
CA PRO A 118 20.44 4.69 8.06
C PRO A 118 19.52 3.53 7.67
N HIS A 119 18.88 2.86 8.64
CA HIS A 119 17.94 1.77 8.37
C HIS A 119 16.72 2.28 7.59
N PHE A 120 16.12 3.38 8.04
CA PHE A 120 14.95 3.93 7.37
C PHE A 120 15.31 4.60 6.04
N ARG A 121 16.43 5.33 5.95
CA ARG A 121 16.89 5.90 4.67
C ARG A 121 17.11 4.82 3.59
N SER A 122 17.74 3.70 3.96
CA SER A 122 17.97 2.57 3.05
C SER A 122 16.67 1.90 2.59
N TRP A 123 15.65 1.87 3.45
CA TRP A 123 14.35 1.30 3.14
C TRP A 123 13.46 2.24 2.32
N TRP A 124 13.49 3.53 2.64
CA TRP A 124 12.75 4.59 1.94
C TRP A 124 13.30 4.86 0.53
N ALA A 125 14.62 4.75 0.35
CA ALA A 125 15.26 4.98 -0.94
C ALA A 125 14.83 3.92 -1.96
N PRO A 126 14.32 4.31 -3.13
CA PRO A 126 13.86 3.36 -4.13
C PRO A 126 15.05 2.57 -4.70
N ARG A 127 14.93 1.24 -4.71
CA ARG A 127 15.92 0.32 -5.28
C ARG A 127 15.46 -0.19 -6.66
N ASP A 128 16.38 -0.54 -7.56
CA ASP A 128 15.99 -1.17 -8.84
C ASP A 128 15.37 -2.55 -8.54
N VAL A 129 14.20 -2.84 -9.13
CA VAL A 129 13.53 -4.15 -8.98
C VAL A 129 14.42 -5.29 -9.44
N ARG A 130 15.34 -5.05 -10.38
CA ARG A 130 16.29 -6.05 -10.90
C ARG A 130 17.50 -6.26 -9.98
N SER A 131 17.78 -5.33 -9.07
CA SER A 131 18.88 -5.47 -8.11
C SER A 131 18.43 -6.14 -6.81
N GLN A 132 17.20 -6.64 -6.76
CA GLN A 132 16.62 -7.26 -5.58
C GLN A 132 15.93 -8.57 -5.95
N GLU A 133 15.85 -9.48 -5.00
CA GLU A 133 14.90 -10.59 -5.13
C GLU A 133 13.47 -10.06 -5.13
N GLN A 134 12.59 -10.75 -5.84
CA GLN A 134 11.18 -10.43 -5.96
C GLN A 134 10.40 -11.71 -5.67
N TRP A 135 9.34 -11.58 -4.88
CA TRP A 135 8.53 -12.71 -4.43
C TRP A 135 7.07 -12.44 -4.75
N VAL A 136 6.41 -13.40 -5.37
CA VAL A 136 4.95 -13.46 -5.50
C VAL A 136 4.38 -14.22 -4.30
N VAL A 137 3.22 -13.77 -3.82
CA VAL A 137 2.48 -14.41 -2.72
C VAL A 137 1.20 -15.01 -3.26
N ASP A 138 0.89 -16.22 -2.80
CA ASP A 138 -0.36 -16.93 -3.01
C ASP A 138 -1.01 -17.16 -1.65
N TRP A 139 -2.18 -16.55 -1.45
CA TRP A 139 -2.96 -16.66 -0.22
C TRP A 139 -3.98 -17.77 -0.36
N GLU A 140 -4.12 -18.61 0.67
CA GLU A 140 -5.16 -19.64 0.74
C GLU A 140 -5.17 -20.64 -0.43
N ASP A 141 -4.00 -20.97 -0.99
CA ASP A 141 -3.83 -21.96 -2.05
C ASP A 141 -4.63 -21.67 -3.34
N ARG A 142 -4.89 -20.40 -3.64
CA ARG A 142 -5.57 -19.97 -4.89
C ARG A 142 -4.73 -20.23 -6.14
N GLY A 143 -3.41 -20.32 -5.97
CA GLY A 143 -2.43 -20.49 -7.04
C GLY A 143 -1.77 -19.16 -7.41
N PHE A 144 -0.49 -19.23 -7.80
CA PHE A 144 0.24 -18.06 -8.25
C PHE A 144 -0.37 -17.50 -9.55
N PRO A 145 -0.64 -16.18 -9.64
CA PRO A 145 -1.16 -15.58 -10.87
C PRO A 145 -0.23 -15.85 -12.05
N PRO A 146 -0.70 -16.30 -13.22
CA PRO A 146 0.19 -16.55 -14.36
C PRO A 146 0.74 -15.22 -14.92
N PRO A 147 1.95 -15.21 -15.52
CA PRO A 147 2.44 -14.06 -16.27
C PRO A 147 1.39 -13.55 -17.28
N LEU A 148 1.23 -12.23 -17.39
CA LEU A 148 0.24 -11.65 -18.31
C LEU A 148 0.56 -12.03 -19.76
N PRO A 149 -0.44 -12.45 -20.56
CA PRO A 149 -0.21 -12.81 -21.97
C PRO A 149 0.10 -11.56 -22.81
N GLU A 150 0.80 -11.75 -23.94
CA GLU A 150 1.18 -10.66 -24.88
C GLU A 150 -0.01 -9.85 -25.38
N ASN A 151 -1.17 -10.50 -25.58
CA ASN A 151 -2.38 -9.85 -26.07
C ASN A 151 -3.12 -9.04 -24.98
N LEU A 152 -2.66 -9.08 -23.73
CA LEU A 152 -3.23 -8.38 -22.58
C LEU A 152 -4.73 -8.68 -22.37
N SER A 153 -5.22 -9.85 -22.83
CA SER A 153 -6.66 -10.15 -22.83
C SER A 153 -7.34 -10.03 -21.45
N PRO A 154 -6.71 -10.38 -20.31
CA PRO A 154 -7.33 -10.19 -19.00
C PRO A 154 -7.58 -8.71 -18.68
N LEU A 155 -6.64 -7.82 -19.03
CA LEU A 155 -6.77 -6.38 -18.78
C LEU A 155 -7.78 -5.73 -19.73
N VAL A 156 -7.87 -6.20 -20.97
CA VAL A 156 -8.90 -5.74 -21.93
C VAL A 156 -10.30 -6.10 -21.42
N ALA A 157 -10.49 -7.33 -20.93
CA ALA A 157 -11.75 -7.78 -20.34
C ALA A 157 -12.09 -7.00 -19.05
N TRP A 158 -11.11 -6.80 -18.17
CA TRP A 158 -11.26 -5.97 -16.96
C TRP A 158 -11.71 -4.55 -17.32
N ARG A 159 -11.06 -3.90 -18.29
CA ARG A 159 -11.40 -2.55 -18.73
C ARG A 159 -12.85 -2.45 -19.23
N ALA A 160 -13.28 -3.39 -20.06
CA ALA A 160 -14.66 -3.42 -20.56
C ALA A 160 -15.67 -3.56 -19.40
N THR A 161 -15.39 -4.48 -18.47
CA THR A 161 -16.24 -4.69 -17.28
C THR A 161 -16.29 -3.44 -16.39
N THR A 162 -15.17 -2.75 -16.21
CA THR A 162 -15.11 -1.51 -15.40
C THR A 162 -15.95 -0.40 -16.04
N LEU A 163 -15.86 -0.21 -17.35
CA LEU A 163 -16.69 0.77 -18.08
C LEU A 163 -18.19 0.46 -17.96
N GLU A 164 -18.57 -0.80 -18.13
CA GLU A 164 -19.97 -1.23 -17.97
C GLU A 164 -20.48 -1.01 -16.54
N ARG A 165 -19.65 -1.31 -15.53
CA ARG A 165 -19.97 -1.05 -14.11
C ARG A 165 -20.12 0.44 -13.83
N GLU A 166 -19.25 1.27 -14.38
CA GLU A 166 -19.30 2.73 -14.24
C GLU A 166 -20.58 3.31 -14.84
N GLU A 167 -20.91 2.92 -16.07
CA GLU A 167 -22.15 3.36 -16.72
C GLU A 167 -23.40 2.91 -15.94
N ARG A 168 -23.41 1.67 -15.44
CA ARG A 168 -24.51 1.15 -14.62
C ARG A 168 -24.60 1.91 -13.30
N ALA A 169 -23.49 2.11 -12.61
CA ALA A 169 -23.44 2.84 -11.35
C ALA A 169 -23.91 4.28 -11.50
N ALA A 170 -23.58 4.95 -12.62
CA ALA A 170 -24.03 6.31 -12.91
C ALA A 170 -25.55 6.41 -13.10
N ARG A 171 -26.21 5.34 -13.57
CA ARG A 171 -27.66 5.25 -13.73
C ARG A 171 -28.40 4.85 -12.45
N GLU A 172 -27.83 3.92 -11.68
CA GLU A 172 -28.54 3.20 -10.62
C GLU A 172 -28.20 3.68 -9.20
N LYS A 173 -26.97 4.16 -8.95
CA LYS A 173 -26.54 4.52 -7.60
C LYS A 173 -26.98 5.95 -7.24
N PRO A 174 -27.29 6.22 -5.95
CA PRO A 174 -27.54 7.57 -5.47
C PRO A 174 -26.41 8.55 -5.83
N ARG A 175 -26.79 9.79 -6.11
CA ARG A 175 -25.83 10.88 -6.35
C ARG A 175 -25.26 11.48 -5.08
N ASP A 176 -26.00 11.43 -3.98
CA ASP A 176 -25.50 11.89 -2.68
C ASP A 176 -24.36 10.96 -2.23
N PRO A 177 -23.11 11.45 -2.14
CA PRO A 177 -21.98 10.62 -1.76
C PRO A 177 -22.08 10.11 -0.31
N ARG A 178 -22.97 10.67 0.52
CA ARG A 178 -23.24 10.21 1.90
C ARG A 178 -24.16 8.99 1.98
N ALA A 179 -24.75 8.55 0.86
CA ALA A 179 -25.60 7.38 0.87
C ALA A 179 -24.83 6.14 1.33
N SER A 180 -25.48 5.26 2.09
CA SER A 180 -24.88 4.00 2.56
C SER A 180 -24.81 2.98 1.41
N TYR A 181 -23.85 3.21 0.51
CA TYR A 181 -23.49 2.34 -0.60
C TYR A 181 -21.98 2.11 -0.58
N GLY A 182 -21.54 0.92 -0.98
CA GLY A 182 -20.13 0.58 -1.22
C GLY A 182 -20.05 -0.40 -2.39
N ASP A 183 -18.94 -0.41 -3.11
CA ASP A 183 -18.76 -1.33 -4.25
C ASP A 183 -17.28 -1.67 -4.45
N CYS A 184 -16.52 -0.78 -5.09
CA CYS A 184 -15.12 -0.97 -5.40
C CYS A 184 -14.34 0.24 -4.92
N TRP A 185 -13.37 0.03 -4.04
CA TRP A 185 -12.49 1.08 -3.53
C TRP A 185 -11.07 0.97 -4.10
N TRP A 186 -10.74 -0.12 -4.81
CA TRP A 186 -9.42 -0.38 -5.37
C TRP A 186 -9.11 0.50 -6.59
N SER A 187 -7.87 0.97 -6.65
CA SER A 187 -7.27 1.63 -7.82
C SER A 187 -6.19 0.79 -8.50
N ILE A 188 -5.90 -0.39 -7.97
CA ILE A 188 -4.90 -1.34 -8.49
C ILE A 188 -5.36 -1.99 -9.81
N PRO A 189 -4.42 -2.62 -10.55
CA PRO A 189 -4.78 -3.58 -11.59
C PRO A 189 -5.71 -4.68 -11.09
N HIS A 190 -6.31 -5.41 -12.03
CA HIS A 190 -7.08 -6.62 -11.72
C HIS A 190 -6.30 -7.55 -10.79
N PHE A 191 -6.96 -8.19 -9.81
CA PHE A 191 -6.32 -9.03 -8.79
C PHE A 191 -5.47 -10.18 -9.35
N ASP A 192 -5.80 -10.68 -10.55
CA ASP A 192 -5.02 -11.72 -11.23
C ASP A 192 -3.75 -11.18 -11.94
N THR A 193 -3.48 -9.88 -11.85
CA THR A 193 -2.24 -9.31 -12.37
C THR A 193 -1.08 -9.72 -11.47
N PRO A 194 -0.03 -10.35 -12.00
CA PRO A 194 1.12 -10.76 -11.20
C PRO A 194 1.72 -9.57 -10.46
N ALA A 195 1.83 -9.70 -9.15
CA ALA A 195 2.43 -8.71 -8.28
C ALA A 195 3.59 -9.34 -7.50
N THR A 196 4.67 -8.59 -7.33
CA THR A 196 5.81 -9.01 -6.53
C THR A 196 6.22 -7.95 -5.53
N MET A 197 6.91 -8.40 -4.49
CA MET A 197 7.53 -7.54 -3.51
C MET A 197 8.95 -7.99 -3.18
N PRO A 198 9.83 -7.07 -2.74
CA PRO A 198 11.15 -7.43 -2.27
C PRO A 198 11.10 -8.16 -0.91
N PRO A 199 12.20 -8.77 -0.48
CA PRO A 199 12.31 -9.29 0.89
C PRO A 199 12.42 -8.16 1.92
N CYS A 200 12.03 -8.48 3.16
CA CYS A 200 12.36 -7.76 4.39
C CYS A 200 13.86 -7.87 4.72
N PHE A 201 14.29 -7.17 5.76
CA PHE A 201 15.68 -7.15 6.22
C PHE A 201 16.22 -8.53 6.66
N ASP A 202 15.34 -9.44 7.08
CA ASP A 202 15.67 -10.82 7.49
C ASP A 202 15.49 -11.85 6.37
N GLY A 203 15.22 -11.39 5.14
CA GLY A 203 15.04 -12.25 3.97
C GLY A 203 13.63 -12.78 3.77
N THR A 204 12.71 -12.59 4.71
CA THR A 204 11.31 -12.99 4.55
C THR A 204 10.61 -12.17 3.45
N PRO A 205 9.72 -12.73 2.62
CA PRO A 205 8.99 -11.96 1.62
C PRO A 205 8.11 -10.87 2.28
N SER A 206 8.30 -9.60 1.90
CA SER A 206 7.57 -8.51 2.55
C SER A 206 6.06 -8.52 2.29
N GLY A 207 5.63 -9.17 1.20
CA GLY A 207 4.22 -9.36 0.88
C GLY A 207 3.46 -10.25 1.85
N LEU A 208 4.13 -10.94 2.77
CA LEU A 208 3.48 -11.62 3.89
C LEU A 208 3.01 -10.65 4.98
N TYR A 209 3.63 -9.47 5.06
CA TYR A 209 3.45 -8.53 6.17
C TYR A 209 2.67 -7.29 5.76
N TYR A 210 2.97 -6.72 4.59
CA TYR A 210 2.50 -5.38 4.24
C TYR A 210 1.29 -5.43 3.32
N VAL A 211 0.19 -5.96 3.84
CA VAL A 211 -1.07 -6.12 3.11
C VAL A 211 -2.08 -5.11 3.65
N GLU A 212 -2.65 -4.31 2.75
CA GLU A 212 -3.79 -3.45 3.08
C GLU A 212 -5.04 -4.29 3.32
N ASP A 213 -5.81 -3.94 4.36
CA ASP A 213 -7.10 -4.57 4.68
C ASP A 213 -7.03 -6.10 4.69
N SER A 214 -6.00 -6.64 5.37
CA SER A 214 -5.78 -8.08 5.39
C SER A 214 -6.94 -8.82 6.07
N LEU A 215 -7.37 -9.95 5.50
CA LEU A 215 -8.50 -10.74 6.04
C LEU A 215 -8.08 -11.70 7.16
N GLY A 216 -6.96 -11.43 7.85
CA GLY A 216 -6.43 -12.31 8.89
C GLY A 216 -5.91 -13.65 8.37
N TRP A 217 -5.40 -13.68 7.13
CA TRP A 217 -4.85 -14.89 6.54
C TRP A 217 -3.70 -15.46 7.37
N ALA A 218 -3.84 -16.71 7.79
CA ALA A 218 -2.84 -17.40 8.62
C ALA A 218 -1.86 -18.25 7.80
N ARG A 219 -2.10 -18.44 6.50
CA ARG A 219 -1.29 -19.29 5.62
C ARG A 219 -1.07 -18.65 4.26
N ALA A 220 0.14 -18.80 3.74
CA ALA A 220 0.53 -18.30 2.43
C ALA A 220 1.59 -19.21 1.80
N ARG A 221 1.70 -19.15 0.47
CA ARG A 221 2.85 -19.67 -0.26
C ARG A 221 3.54 -18.52 -0.97
N THR A 222 4.85 -18.60 -1.08
CA THR A 222 5.64 -17.63 -1.82
C THR A 222 6.50 -18.31 -2.85
N ARG A 223 6.75 -17.64 -3.96
CA ARG A 223 7.66 -18.12 -4.98
C ARG A 223 8.48 -16.97 -5.53
N ARG A 224 9.76 -17.23 -5.80
CA ARG A 224 10.63 -16.21 -6.37
C ARG A 224 10.19 -15.92 -7.80
N ALA A 225 10.07 -14.64 -8.12
CA ALA A 225 9.80 -14.14 -9.46
C ALA A 225 11.04 -13.48 -10.03
N VAL A 226 11.27 -13.66 -11.33
CA VAL A 226 12.44 -13.16 -12.04
C VAL A 226 11.99 -12.56 -13.37
N TYR A 227 12.43 -11.35 -13.65
CA TYR A 227 12.39 -10.77 -14.98
C TYR A 227 13.70 -11.12 -15.72
N PRO A 228 13.68 -11.53 -17.01
CA PRO A 228 14.86 -11.97 -17.75
C PRO A 228 15.99 -10.93 -17.77
N PRO A 229 17.25 -11.34 -18.03
CA PRO A 229 18.44 -10.51 -17.83
C PRO A 229 18.48 -9.21 -18.65
N VAL A 230 19.40 -8.34 -18.24
CA VAL A 230 19.64 -6.92 -18.62
C VAL A 230 19.54 -6.59 -20.12
N SER A 231 19.73 -7.55 -21.03
CA SER A 231 19.58 -7.36 -22.48
C SER A 231 18.15 -7.03 -22.91
N SER A 232 17.15 -7.37 -22.09
CA SER A 232 15.77 -6.92 -22.31
C SER A 232 15.53 -5.59 -21.58
N PRO A 233 15.23 -4.49 -22.29
CA PRO A 233 14.90 -3.23 -21.63
C PRO A 233 13.66 -3.43 -20.74
N LEU A 234 13.76 -3.06 -19.47
CA LEU A 234 12.63 -3.03 -18.56
C LEU A 234 12.05 -1.61 -18.57
N ASN A 235 10.89 -1.42 -19.17
CA ASN A 235 10.17 -0.16 -19.03
C ASN A 235 9.35 -0.20 -17.75
N LEU A 236 9.95 0.26 -16.65
CA LEU A 236 9.34 0.35 -15.32
C LEU A 236 8.85 1.77 -15.09
N TYR A 237 7.56 1.94 -14.76
CA TYR A 237 7.08 3.18 -14.17
C TYR A 237 7.18 3.10 -12.65
N ARG A 238 7.72 4.13 -12.01
CA ARG A 238 7.87 4.18 -10.56
C ARG A 238 7.01 5.31 -10.01
N ILE A 239 6.17 4.99 -9.03
CA ILE A 239 5.35 5.95 -8.31
C ILE A 239 6.07 6.23 -6.98
N ASP A 240 6.82 7.33 -6.94
CA ASP A 240 7.50 7.77 -5.71
C ASP A 240 6.65 8.78 -4.94
N SER A 241 5.72 9.46 -5.60
CA SER A 241 4.98 10.60 -5.06
C SER A 241 3.54 10.63 -5.57
N ALA A 242 2.72 11.50 -4.96
CA ALA A 242 1.38 11.78 -5.43
C ALA A 242 1.41 12.38 -6.85
N GLU A 243 2.44 13.17 -7.19
CA GLU A 243 2.62 13.76 -8.51
C GLU A 243 2.90 12.69 -9.58
N ASP A 244 3.67 11.65 -9.26
CA ASP A 244 3.91 10.52 -10.18
C ASP A 244 2.62 9.74 -10.43
N TRP A 245 1.79 9.55 -9.40
CA TRP A 245 0.47 8.93 -9.54
C TRP A 245 -0.47 9.79 -10.39
N ALA A 246 -0.54 11.09 -10.10
CA ALA A 246 -1.35 12.04 -10.86
C ALA A 246 -0.93 12.07 -12.34
N SER A 247 0.37 12.03 -12.62
CA SER A 247 0.91 11.99 -13.98
C SER A 247 0.51 10.71 -14.72
N LEU A 248 0.52 9.56 -14.05
CA LEU A 248 0.07 8.29 -14.64
C LEU A 248 -1.44 8.32 -14.94
N CYS A 249 -2.24 8.84 -14.01
CA CYS A 249 -3.69 9.00 -14.16
C CYS A 249 -4.04 9.97 -15.28
N SER A 250 -3.35 11.12 -15.37
CA SER A 250 -3.57 12.11 -16.43
C SER A 250 -3.20 11.55 -17.80
N ARG A 251 -2.13 10.75 -17.89
CA ARG A 251 -1.69 10.14 -19.15
C ARG A 251 -2.60 8.99 -19.63
N PHE A 252 -3.14 8.20 -18.70
CA PHE A 252 -3.99 7.05 -19.02
C PHE A 252 -5.25 7.07 -18.16
N PRO A 253 -6.19 8.02 -18.35
CA PRO A 253 -7.35 8.12 -17.48
C PRO A 253 -8.38 7.03 -17.79
N LEU A 254 -8.84 6.33 -16.74
CA LEU A 254 -10.07 5.54 -16.75
C LEU A 254 -11.05 6.13 -15.71
N GLU A 255 -12.23 6.52 -16.17
CA GLU A 255 -13.29 7.07 -15.32
C GLU A 255 -13.84 6.01 -14.38
N VAL A 256 -13.92 6.33 -13.08
CA VAL A 256 -14.47 5.45 -12.04
C VAL A 256 -15.36 6.19 -11.03
N THR A 257 -15.86 7.37 -11.42
CA THR A 257 -16.60 8.29 -10.55
C THR A 257 -17.75 7.64 -9.82
N ALA A 258 -18.66 6.99 -10.53
CA ALA A 258 -19.87 6.42 -9.95
C ALA A 258 -19.59 5.14 -9.17
N ILE A 259 -18.61 4.33 -9.57
CA ILE A 259 -18.26 3.10 -8.84
C ILE A 259 -17.57 3.37 -7.51
N THR A 260 -16.70 4.39 -7.42
CA THR A 260 -15.93 4.69 -6.20
C THR A 260 -16.51 5.79 -5.32
N ARG A 261 -17.47 6.60 -5.83
CA ARG A 261 -18.00 7.82 -5.18
C ARG A 261 -18.13 7.71 -3.67
N HIS A 262 -18.86 6.72 -3.18
CA HIS A 262 -19.24 6.61 -1.78
C HIS A 262 -18.07 6.19 -0.90
N ASP A 263 -17.33 5.15 -1.34
CA ASP A 263 -16.17 4.62 -0.62
C ASP A 263 -15.07 5.69 -0.51
N TRP A 264 -14.73 6.34 -1.63
CA TRP A 264 -13.71 7.39 -1.63
C TRP A 264 -14.16 8.70 -0.98
N TYR A 265 -15.46 9.01 -0.98
CA TYR A 265 -15.97 10.13 -0.20
C TYR A 265 -15.81 9.89 1.31
N ARG A 266 -16.06 8.68 1.82
CA ARG A 266 -15.87 8.37 3.25
C ARG A 266 -14.44 8.60 3.71
N THR A 267 -13.47 8.15 2.93
CA THR A 267 -12.06 8.23 3.32
C THR A 267 -11.45 9.61 3.04
N THR A 268 -11.87 10.33 2.00
CA THR A 268 -11.25 11.61 1.58
C THR A 268 -12.08 12.86 1.86
N GLY A 269 -13.39 12.72 2.10
CA GLY A 269 -14.35 13.81 2.18
C GLY A 269 -14.62 14.54 0.85
N ARG A 270 -14.00 14.11 -0.26
CA ARG A 270 -14.14 14.76 -1.57
C ARG A 270 -15.29 14.16 -2.36
N ASP A 271 -16.10 15.03 -2.95
CA ASP A 271 -17.03 14.70 -4.04
C ASP A 271 -16.53 15.31 -5.35
N GLY A 272 -16.81 14.66 -6.47
CA GLY A 272 -16.40 15.10 -7.80
C GLY A 272 -15.92 13.97 -8.69
N ARG A 273 -15.25 14.35 -9.78
CA ARG A 273 -14.76 13.40 -10.78
C ARG A 273 -13.57 12.59 -10.27
N TRP A 274 -13.58 11.30 -10.54
CA TRP A 274 -12.57 10.32 -10.13
C TRP A 274 -12.06 9.52 -11.32
N VAL A 275 -10.74 9.37 -11.38
CA VAL A 275 -10.07 8.51 -12.36
C VAL A 275 -9.05 7.60 -11.68
N ILE A 276 -8.74 6.48 -12.32
CA ILE A 276 -7.57 5.63 -12.05
C ILE A 276 -6.78 5.44 -13.34
N PRO A 277 -5.54 4.91 -13.28
CA PRO A 277 -4.85 4.50 -14.49
C PRO A 277 -5.64 3.41 -15.24
N ASP A 278 -5.84 3.59 -16.54
CA ASP A 278 -6.33 2.56 -17.44
C ASP A 278 -5.24 1.49 -17.59
N TRP A 279 -5.29 0.46 -16.74
CA TRP A 279 -4.26 -0.58 -16.67
C TRP A 279 -4.03 -1.31 -18.00
N ALA A 280 -5.06 -1.42 -18.86
CA ALA A 280 -4.91 -2.00 -20.18
C ALA A 280 -4.08 -1.10 -21.12
N GLN A 281 -4.19 0.22 -20.98
CA GLN A 281 -3.33 1.16 -21.72
C GLN A 281 -1.94 1.26 -21.11
N VAL A 282 -1.82 1.32 -19.78
CA VAL A 282 -0.52 1.32 -19.06
C VAL A 282 0.34 0.12 -19.48
N ALA A 283 -0.26 -1.07 -19.54
CA ALA A 283 0.40 -2.32 -19.92
C ALA A 283 0.97 -2.33 -21.35
N ARG A 284 0.50 -1.44 -22.24
CA ARG A 284 1.07 -1.29 -23.60
C ARG A 284 2.36 -0.49 -23.61
N HIS A 285 2.61 0.29 -22.56
CA HIS A 285 3.76 1.17 -22.47
C HIS A 285 4.80 0.66 -21.47
N TYR A 286 4.36 0.08 -20.36
CA TYR A 286 5.23 -0.34 -19.26
C TYR A 286 5.16 -1.84 -19.07
N HIS A 287 6.32 -2.46 -18.83
CA HIS A 287 6.41 -3.87 -18.45
C HIS A 287 6.08 -4.08 -16.97
N ALA A 288 6.20 -3.03 -16.15
CA ALA A 288 5.88 -3.07 -14.74
C ALA A 288 5.59 -1.66 -14.21
N VAL A 289 4.81 -1.59 -13.13
CA VAL A 289 4.61 -0.36 -12.36
C VAL A 289 4.86 -0.70 -10.89
N ARG A 290 5.71 0.10 -10.22
CA ARG A 290 6.03 -0.05 -8.79
C ARG A 290 5.53 1.15 -8.01
N LEU A 291 4.76 0.88 -6.95
CA LEU A 291 4.52 1.86 -5.90
C LEU A 291 5.62 1.71 -4.86
N THR A 292 6.44 2.74 -4.66
CA THR A 292 7.51 2.66 -3.65
C THR A 292 6.97 2.92 -2.25
N LEU A 293 7.73 2.55 -1.22
CA LEU A 293 7.37 2.89 0.16
C LEU A 293 7.14 4.39 0.36
N ALA A 294 7.96 5.23 -0.30
CA ALA A 294 7.81 6.67 -0.27
C ALA A 294 6.49 7.14 -0.88
N GLY A 295 6.12 6.60 -2.05
CA GLY A 295 4.86 6.93 -2.73
C GLY A 295 3.65 6.48 -1.92
N TYR A 296 3.74 5.29 -1.32
CA TYR A 296 2.71 4.75 -0.45
C TYR A 296 2.49 5.65 0.78
N LEU A 297 3.53 5.89 1.58
CA LEU A 297 3.39 6.63 2.84
C LEU A 297 2.99 8.10 2.62
N SER A 298 3.44 8.71 1.52
CA SER A 298 3.11 10.11 1.21
C SER A 298 1.76 10.31 0.51
N GLY A 299 1.22 9.31 -0.21
CA GLY A 299 0.07 9.51 -1.10
C GLY A 299 -1.14 8.61 -0.85
N ALA A 300 -0.96 7.41 -0.29
CA ALA A 300 -2.06 6.44 -0.17
C ALA A 300 -3.19 6.94 0.75
N GLY A 301 -4.43 6.71 0.33
CA GLY A 301 -5.64 7.17 1.02
C GLY A 301 -5.92 8.68 0.96
N THR A 302 -5.21 9.45 0.13
CA THR A 302 -5.49 10.89 -0.07
C THR A 302 -6.16 11.12 -1.42
N ALA A 303 -7.02 12.13 -1.51
CA ALA A 303 -7.49 12.66 -2.79
C ALA A 303 -6.32 13.39 -3.50
N ILE A 304 -5.75 12.74 -4.51
CA ILE A 304 -4.64 13.25 -5.31
C ILE A 304 -5.22 14.03 -6.50
N PRO A 305 -5.00 15.36 -6.60
CA PRO A 305 -5.44 16.13 -7.76
C PRO A 305 -4.76 15.66 -9.03
N VAL A 306 -5.54 15.43 -10.09
CA VAL A 306 -5.05 15.06 -11.44
C VAL A 306 -5.23 16.22 -12.40
N GLU A 307 -6.41 16.82 -12.39
CA GLU A 307 -6.78 18.04 -13.12
C GLU A 307 -7.66 18.92 -12.23
N LYS A 308 -8.10 20.08 -12.73
CA LYS A 308 -8.86 21.08 -11.95
C LYS A 308 -10.02 20.46 -11.15
N ASP A 309 -10.82 19.60 -11.78
CA ASP A 309 -12.02 19.01 -11.18
C ASP A 309 -11.93 17.47 -11.08
N THR A 310 -10.75 16.90 -11.34
CA THR A 310 -10.51 15.45 -11.41
C THR A 310 -9.46 15.05 -10.37
N ALA A 311 -9.75 14.04 -9.59
CA ALA A 311 -8.79 13.47 -8.63
C ALA A 311 -8.70 11.94 -8.77
N SER A 312 -7.74 11.36 -8.05
CA SER A 312 -7.56 9.92 -7.91
C SER A 312 -7.19 9.59 -6.47
N VAL A 313 -7.21 8.31 -6.12
CA VAL A 313 -6.74 7.80 -4.82
C VAL A 313 -5.88 6.57 -5.10
N ILE A 314 -4.72 6.48 -4.45
CA ILE A 314 -3.97 5.21 -4.38
C ILE A 314 -4.65 4.37 -3.31
N ALA A 315 -5.30 3.30 -3.73
CA ALA A 315 -6.14 2.47 -2.88
C ALA A 315 -6.03 0.98 -3.22
N GLY A 316 -5.74 0.16 -2.22
CA GLY A 316 -5.60 -1.29 -2.36
C GLY A 316 -4.24 -1.72 -2.89
N TRP A 317 -3.27 -0.80 -2.96
CA TRP A 317 -1.91 -1.05 -3.45
C TRP A 317 -0.96 -1.08 -2.27
N HIS A 318 -0.34 -2.23 -2.05
CA HIS A 318 0.55 -2.44 -0.94
C HIS A 318 1.91 -1.71 -1.08
N PRO A 319 2.57 -1.33 0.03
CA PRO A 319 3.83 -0.61 -0.04
C PRO A 319 4.94 -1.44 -0.68
N ASP A 320 5.71 -0.79 -1.56
CA ASP A 320 6.83 -1.39 -2.29
C ASP A 320 6.46 -2.55 -3.23
N GLN A 321 5.17 -2.66 -3.59
CA GLN A 321 4.64 -3.66 -4.53
C GLN A 321 4.82 -3.25 -5.98
N THR A 322 5.21 -4.22 -6.81
CA THR A 322 5.35 -4.08 -8.26
C THR A 322 4.34 -4.96 -8.96
N TYR A 323 3.47 -4.37 -9.79
CA TYR A 323 2.63 -5.10 -10.73
C TYR A 323 3.36 -5.27 -12.07
N TRP A 324 3.24 -6.45 -12.67
CA TRP A 324 3.93 -6.83 -13.90
C TRP A 324 2.96 -7.00 -15.06
N PHE A 325 3.25 -6.32 -16.16
CA PHE A 325 2.48 -6.25 -17.39
C PHE A 325 3.23 -6.88 -18.56
N THR A 326 3.82 -8.05 -18.33
CA THR A 326 4.72 -8.68 -19.30
C THR A 326 4.61 -10.20 -19.28
N PRO A 327 4.64 -10.86 -20.45
CA PRO A 327 4.70 -12.32 -20.53
C PRO A 327 6.06 -12.86 -20.14
N LEU A 328 7.05 -12.00 -19.89
CA LEU A 328 8.44 -12.38 -19.64
C LEU A 328 8.71 -12.75 -18.18
N LEU A 329 7.80 -12.44 -17.26
CA LEU A 329 7.95 -12.80 -15.84
C LEU A 329 8.05 -14.33 -15.70
N ARG A 330 9.00 -14.82 -14.89
CA ARG A 330 9.19 -16.25 -14.63
C ARG A 330 9.16 -16.53 -13.13
N TYR A 331 8.45 -17.57 -12.72
CA TYR A 331 8.55 -18.09 -11.36
C TYR A 331 9.64 -19.15 -11.26
N HIS A 332 10.56 -18.95 -10.33
CA HIS A 332 11.77 -19.74 -10.17
C HIS A 332 11.76 -20.51 -8.84
N GLY A 333 12.31 -21.71 -8.85
CA GLY A 333 12.42 -22.55 -7.66
C GLY A 333 11.08 -23.17 -7.22
N LYS A 334 11.13 -23.85 -6.06
CA LYS A 334 9.95 -24.39 -5.38
C LYS A 334 9.22 -23.29 -4.62
N ALA A 335 7.91 -23.45 -4.47
CA ALA A 335 7.14 -22.63 -3.55
C ALA A 335 7.58 -22.91 -2.10
N VAL A 336 7.55 -21.88 -1.26
CA VAL A 336 7.78 -21.98 0.18
C VAL A 336 6.46 -21.69 0.86
N SER A 337 5.99 -22.63 1.69
CA SER A 337 4.79 -22.47 2.50
C SER A 337 5.11 -21.76 3.81
N TRP A 338 4.22 -20.90 4.27
CA TRP A 338 4.36 -20.09 5.46
C TRP A 338 3.12 -20.19 6.34
N GLU A 339 3.33 -20.14 7.65
CA GLU A 339 2.27 -20.03 8.64
C GLU A 339 2.54 -18.84 9.56
N SER A 340 1.49 -18.06 9.82
CA SER A 340 1.53 -16.88 10.68
C SER A 340 1.43 -17.30 12.15
N ASN A 341 2.19 -16.63 13.00
CA ASN A 341 2.18 -16.77 14.45
C ASN A 341 2.44 -15.42 15.12
N ASP A 342 2.42 -15.38 16.46
CA ASP A 342 2.61 -14.16 17.26
C ASP A 342 3.94 -13.43 16.99
N SER A 343 4.95 -14.14 16.47
CA SER A 343 6.27 -13.57 16.14
C SER A 343 6.44 -13.22 14.65
N GLY A 344 5.40 -13.44 13.83
CA GLY A 344 5.40 -13.21 12.39
C GLY A 344 5.23 -14.50 11.59
N TRP A 345 5.88 -14.59 10.43
CA TRP A 345 5.73 -15.71 9.50
C TRP A 345 6.88 -16.70 9.62
N THR A 346 6.56 -17.98 9.77
CA THR A 346 7.54 -19.06 9.80
C THR A 346 7.39 -19.93 8.56
N ALA A 347 8.51 -20.20 7.88
CA ALA A 347 8.53 -21.12 6.77
C ALA A 347 8.30 -22.55 7.27
N LEU A 348 7.35 -23.25 6.65
CA LEU A 348 7.07 -24.64 6.95
C LEU A 348 8.14 -25.51 6.27
N SER A 349 8.87 -26.27 7.10
CA SER A 349 9.91 -27.19 6.64
C SER A 349 9.30 -28.34 5.83
N GLY A 350 9.33 -28.21 4.50
CA GLY A 350 9.09 -29.31 3.56
C GLY A 350 7.63 -29.59 3.24
N ASP A 351 7.18 -29.10 2.08
CA ASP A 351 6.17 -29.80 1.30
C ASP A 351 6.84 -30.56 0.17
N ALA A 352 6.90 -31.89 0.34
CA ALA A 352 7.10 -32.80 -0.77
C ALA A 352 5.86 -32.74 -1.67
N GLY A 353 5.88 -31.80 -2.62
CA GLY A 353 5.13 -31.83 -3.88
C GLY A 353 3.66 -32.27 -3.82
N THR A 354 2.77 -31.29 -3.79
CA THR A 354 1.54 -31.42 -4.60
C THR A 354 1.89 -31.02 -6.04
N PRO A 355 1.87 -31.94 -7.01
CA PRO A 355 2.13 -31.59 -8.39
C PRO A 355 1.03 -30.65 -8.89
N ASP A 356 1.48 -29.62 -9.58
CA ASP A 356 0.66 -28.67 -10.32
C ASP A 356 -0.29 -29.46 -11.24
N LYS A 357 -1.61 -29.34 -11.03
CA LYS A 357 -2.59 -29.91 -11.96
C LYS A 357 -2.66 -29.02 -13.18
N SER A 358 -1.59 -28.98 -13.98
CA SER A 358 -1.65 -28.52 -15.35
C SER A 358 -2.51 -29.51 -16.14
N GLY A 359 -3.68 -29.05 -16.57
CA GLY A 359 -4.65 -29.85 -17.31
C GLY A 359 -4.05 -30.46 -18.58
N SER A 360 -4.10 -31.78 -18.67
CA SER A 360 -4.03 -32.51 -19.93
C SER A 360 -5.46 -32.71 -20.45
N ASN A 361 -5.90 -31.85 -21.38
CA ASN A 361 -6.82 -32.29 -22.44
C ASN A 361 -5.89 -32.84 -23.53
N GLY A 362 -5.92 -34.10 -23.93
CA GLY A 362 -7.09 -34.84 -24.39
C GLY A 362 -7.09 -34.76 -25.91
N SER A 363 -6.45 -35.73 -26.57
CA SER A 363 -6.61 -36.01 -28.00
C SER A 363 -7.93 -36.70 -28.28
#